data_AF-A0AAN7QS78-F1
#
_entry.id   AF-A0AAN7QS78-F1
#
_cell.length_a   1.000
_cell.length_b   1.000
_cell.length_c   1.000
_cell.angle_alpha   90.00
_cell.angle_beta   90.00
_cell.angle_gamma   90.00
#
_symmetry.space_group_name_H-M   'P 1'
#
loop_
_entity.id
_entity.type
_entity.pdbx_description
1 polymer ?
#
loop_
_entity_poly.entity_id
_entity_poly.type
_entity_poly.pdbx_seq_one_letter_code
_entity_poly.pdbx_strand_id
1 'polypeptide(L)'
;MTAATLSEPSVAPGLLERAGGLSDGRHFVNENSVARIVKLVAESLGRHIYGYQGKNIEIFDDGSSLAINPSYIGSWLDLLSQTPRVAPFLSKNDPFVMALKKELTDHTDEVIVQTEVLDGMFTFYDSTKAILNVYQVASVTFDLLLLLVLGSYLIVLFSFLVIVTRGLNLISLFRRPSSRKIKTA
;
A
#
# COMPACT_ATOMS: atom_id res chain seq x y z
N MET A 1 -43.79 9.13 6.56
CA MET A 1 -42.46 9.79 6.44
C MET A 1 -42.16 9.95 4.98
N THR A 2 -41.79 11.15 4.53
CA THR A 2 -41.38 11.38 3.14
C THR A 2 -39.88 11.13 3.05
N ALA A 3 -39.47 10.19 2.21
CA ALA A 3 -38.06 9.91 1.96
C ALA A 3 -37.61 10.63 0.69
N ALA A 4 -36.40 11.19 0.71
CA ALA A 4 -35.76 11.81 -0.44
C ALA A 4 -34.30 11.35 -0.54
N THR A 5 -33.78 11.29 -1.76
CA THR A 5 -32.39 10.87 -2.03
C THR A 5 -31.77 11.81 -3.06
N LEU A 6 -30.54 12.23 -2.80
CA LEU A 6 -29.71 13.00 -3.73
C LEU A 6 -28.55 12.10 -4.18
N SER A 7 -28.51 11.74 -5.46
CA SER A 7 -27.43 10.93 -6.03
C SER A 7 -26.97 11.49 -7.36
N GLU A 8 -25.67 11.40 -7.63
CA GLU A 8 -25.10 11.70 -8.96
C GLU A 8 -25.50 10.65 -9.99
N PRO A 9 -25.31 9.33 -9.77
CA PRO A 9 -25.72 8.33 -10.74
C PRO A 9 -27.23 8.07 -10.66
N SER A 10 -27.85 7.89 -11.84
CA SER A 10 -29.23 7.43 -11.98
C SER A 10 -29.40 5.93 -11.77
N VAL A 11 -28.30 5.17 -11.89
CA VAL A 11 -28.25 3.71 -11.78
C VAL A 11 -27.24 3.33 -10.70
N ALA A 12 -27.58 2.35 -9.86
CA ALA A 12 -26.68 1.87 -8.83
C ALA A 12 -25.40 1.27 -9.47
N PRO A 13 -24.20 1.75 -9.09
CA PRO A 13 -22.95 1.13 -9.53
C PRO A 13 -22.77 -0.26 -8.90
N GLY A 14 -21.90 -1.09 -9.48
CA GLY A 14 -21.51 -2.38 -8.92
C GLY A 14 -20.76 -2.24 -7.58
N LEU A 15 -20.66 -3.35 -6.84
CA LEU A 15 -19.98 -3.41 -5.55
C LEU A 15 -18.50 -3.03 -5.73
N LEU A 16 -18.07 -1.97 -5.04
CA LEU A 16 -16.70 -1.42 -5.07
C LEU A 16 -16.20 -0.98 -6.46
N GLU A 17 -17.11 -0.76 -7.43
CA GLU A 17 -16.74 -0.34 -8.79
C GLU A 17 -16.14 1.08 -8.81
N ARG A 18 -16.68 1.98 -7.97
CA ARG A 18 -16.30 3.39 -7.92
C ARG A 18 -15.92 3.90 -6.53
N ALA A 19 -16.56 3.39 -5.48
CA ALA A 19 -16.37 3.86 -4.12
C ALA A 19 -15.92 2.71 -3.21
N GLY A 20 -14.90 2.95 -2.39
CA GLY A 20 -14.41 1.99 -1.38
C GLY A 20 -13.51 0.87 -1.91
N GLY A 21 -13.14 0.90 -3.20
CA GLY A 21 -12.12 0.02 -3.76
C GLY A 21 -10.70 0.49 -3.42
N LEU A 22 -9.69 -0.38 -3.55
CA LEU A 22 -8.28 -0.03 -3.28
C LEU A 22 -7.74 1.06 -4.23
N SER A 23 -8.33 1.18 -5.42
CA SER A 23 -7.97 2.20 -6.40
C SER A 23 -8.69 3.53 -6.19
N ASP A 24 -9.62 3.63 -5.24
CA ASP A 24 -10.33 4.89 -4.96
C ASP A 24 -9.34 5.92 -4.38
N GLY A 25 -9.16 7.02 -5.11
CA GLY A 25 -8.14 8.01 -4.79
C GLY A 25 -8.50 9.41 -5.27
N ARG A 26 -7.83 10.41 -4.67
CA ARG A 26 -8.07 11.85 -4.90
C ARG A 26 -8.06 12.29 -6.37
N HIS A 27 -7.23 11.64 -7.19
CA HIS A 27 -7.05 11.98 -8.61
C HIS A 27 -8.27 11.69 -9.49
N PHE A 28 -9.22 10.87 -9.03
CA PHE A 28 -10.47 10.61 -9.75
C PHE A 28 -11.54 11.70 -9.55
N VAL A 29 -11.38 12.57 -8.55
CA VAL A 29 -12.36 13.60 -8.19
C VAL A 29 -11.99 14.94 -8.81
N ASN A 30 -12.93 15.53 -9.55
CA ASN A 30 -12.78 16.88 -10.11
C ASN A 30 -13.33 17.94 -9.15
N GLU A 31 -12.45 18.80 -8.64
CA GLU A 31 -12.77 19.88 -7.69
C GLU A 31 -13.85 20.82 -8.21
N ASN A 32 -13.81 21.19 -9.49
CA ASN A 32 -14.77 22.10 -10.10
C ASN A 32 -16.17 21.48 -10.17
N SER A 33 -16.24 20.16 -10.34
CA SER A 33 -17.52 19.43 -10.34
C SER A 33 -18.11 19.39 -8.94
N VAL A 34 -17.28 19.14 -7.92
CA VAL A 34 -17.70 19.19 -6.51
C VAL A 34 -18.19 20.60 -6.14
N ALA A 35 -17.45 21.65 -6.51
CA ALA A 35 -17.87 23.03 -6.25
C ALA A 35 -19.22 23.38 -6.88
N ARG A 36 -19.48 22.92 -8.11
CA ARG A 36 -20.79 23.08 -8.77
C ARG A 36 -21.91 22.36 -8.03
N ILE A 37 -21.65 21.14 -7.55
CA ILE A 37 -22.64 20.36 -6.79
C ILE A 37 -22.93 21.04 -5.45
N VAL A 38 -21.89 21.51 -4.74
CA VAL A 38 -22.06 22.27 -3.48
C VAL A 38 -22.89 23.54 -3.73
N LYS A 39 -22.64 24.26 -4.82
CA LYS A 39 -23.45 25.42 -5.25
C LYS A 39 -24.91 25.05 -5.44
N LEU A 40 -25.18 23.99 -6.18
CA LEU A 40 -26.53 23.49 -6.43
C LEU A 40 -27.25 23.13 -5.11
N VAL A 41 -26.58 22.42 -4.21
CA VAL A 41 -27.16 22.01 -2.92
C VAL A 41 -27.43 23.24 -2.03
N ALA A 42 -26.46 24.14 -1.90
CA ALA A 42 -26.61 25.36 -1.10
C ALA A 42 -27.74 26.26 -1.61
N GLU A 43 -27.82 26.47 -2.93
CA GLU A 43 -28.93 27.21 -3.54
C GLU A 43 -30.27 26.51 -3.33
N SER A 44 -30.33 25.19 -3.48
CA SER A 44 -31.58 24.42 -3.29
C SER A 44 -32.08 24.51 -1.84
N LEU A 45 -31.17 24.46 -0.87
CA LEU A 45 -31.49 24.59 0.55
C LEU A 45 -31.93 26.02 0.88
N GLY A 46 -31.23 27.03 0.36
CA GLY A 46 -31.63 28.43 0.50
C GLY A 46 -33.02 28.69 -0.09
N ARG A 47 -33.31 28.16 -1.28
CA ARG A 47 -34.63 28.24 -1.90
C ARG A 47 -35.71 27.63 -1.01
N HIS A 48 -35.42 26.50 -0.39
CA HIS A 48 -36.35 25.81 0.50
C HIS A 48 -36.63 26.61 1.79
N ILE A 49 -35.57 27.08 2.48
CA ILE A 49 -35.69 27.80 3.75
C ILE A 49 -36.42 29.14 3.58
N TYR A 50 -36.08 29.89 2.53
CA TYR A 50 -36.66 31.23 2.29
C TYR A 50 -37.96 31.21 1.48
N GLY A 51 -38.49 30.03 1.13
CA GLY A 51 -39.80 29.91 0.46
C GLY A 51 -39.85 30.40 -1.00
N TYR A 52 -38.71 30.55 -1.65
CA TYR A 52 -38.59 30.98 -3.05
C TYR A 52 -38.77 29.80 -4.02
N GLN A 53 -39.95 29.18 -3.98
CA GLN A 53 -40.29 28.11 -4.92
C GLN A 53 -40.44 28.68 -6.34
N GLY A 54 -39.61 28.21 -7.27
CA GLY A 54 -39.72 28.53 -8.71
C GLY A 54 -38.99 29.79 -9.20
N LYS A 55 -38.27 30.52 -8.32
CA LYS A 55 -37.39 31.63 -8.75
C LYS A 55 -35.93 31.19 -8.68
N ASN A 56 -35.15 31.54 -9.71
CA ASN A 56 -33.70 31.36 -9.65
C ASN A 56 -33.13 32.35 -8.63
N ILE A 57 -32.49 31.80 -7.61
CA ILE A 57 -31.77 32.54 -6.59
C ILE A 57 -30.30 32.45 -6.94
N GLU A 58 -29.67 33.59 -7.18
CA GLU A 58 -28.23 33.71 -7.48
C GLU A 58 -27.47 34.26 -6.25
N ILE A 59 -27.81 33.79 -5.04
CA ILE A 59 -27.19 34.25 -3.78
C ILE A 59 -25.72 33.81 -3.68
N PHE A 60 -25.39 32.64 -4.24
CA PHE A 60 -24.07 32.02 -4.13
C PHE A 60 -23.28 32.10 -5.44
N ASP A 61 -23.56 33.10 -6.29
CA ASP A 61 -22.85 33.26 -7.56
C ASP A 61 -21.41 33.76 -7.37
N ASP A 62 -20.54 33.54 -8.36
CA ASP A 62 -19.08 33.65 -8.23
C ASP A 62 -18.60 35.09 -7.95
N GLY A 63 -19.45 36.09 -8.24
CA GLY A 63 -19.22 37.51 -7.93
C GLY A 63 -19.92 38.01 -6.67
N SER A 64 -20.67 37.16 -5.96
CA SER A 64 -21.42 37.52 -4.75
C SER A 64 -20.56 37.46 -3.49
N SER A 65 -20.98 38.15 -2.43
CA SER A 65 -20.29 38.09 -1.13
C SER A 65 -20.38 36.73 -0.44
N LEU A 66 -21.29 35.85 -0.91
CA LEU A 66 -21.50 34.51 -0.39
C LEU A 66 -21.01 33.44 -1.38
N ALA A 67 -20.16 33.82 -2.35
CA ALA A 67 -19.60 32.89 -3.30
C ALA A 67 -18.86 31.73 -2.61
N ILE A 68 -18.96 30.55 -3.20
CA ILE A 68 -18.25 29.37 -2.70
C ILE A 68 -16.75 29.51 -2.93
N ASN A 69 -15.98 29.29 -1.88
CA ASN A 69 -14.53 29.35 -1.97
C ASN A 69 -13.95 28.02 -2.52
N PRO A 70 -13.32 28.01 -3.71
CA PRO A 70 -12.76 26.78 -4.28
C PRO A 70 -11.55 26.26 -3.51
N SER A 71 -10.72 27.12 -2.92
CA SER A 71 -9.53 26.68 -2.16
C SER A 71 -9.92 25.98 -0.85
N TYR A 72 -11.05 26.41 -0.27
CA TYR A 72 -11.64 25.77 0.89
C TYR A 72 -12.12 24.35 0.57
N ILE A 73 -12.80 24.16 -0.57
CA ILE A 73 -13.21 22.83 -1.05
C ILE A 73 -12.00 21.93 -1.29
N GLY A 74 -10.95 22.45 -1.95
CA GLY A 74 -9.73 21.69 -2.20
C GLY A 74 -9.09 21.19 -0.91
N SER A 75 -9.00 22.05 0.12
CA SER A 75 -8.44 21.70 1.43
C SER A 75 -9.23 20.57 2.11
N TRP A 76 -10.57 20.61 2.04
CA TRP A 76 -11.42 19.55 2.57
C TRP A 76 -11.31 18.25 1.77
N LEU A 77 -11.23 18.31 0.45
CA LEU A 77 -11.04 17.12 -0.39
C LEU A 77 -9.70 16.44 -0.12
N ASP A 78 -8.65 17.22 0.09
CA ASP A 78 -7.33 16.70 0.42
C ASP A 78 -7.33 16.04 1.79
N LEU A 79 -7.98 16.66 2.79
CA LEU A 79 -8.16 16.08 4.12
C LEU A 79 -8.95 14.76 4.03
N LEU A 80 -10.12 14.76 3.40
CA LEU A 80 -10.97 13.57 3.23
C LEU A 80 -10.30 12.43 2.45
N SER A 81 -9.35 12.77 1.58
CA SER A 81 -8.59 11.76 0.83
C SER A 81 -7.52 11.06 1.66
N GLN A 82 -7.06 11.69 2.75
CA GLN A 82 -6.04 11.15 3.66
C GLN A 82 -6.66 10.43 4.86
N THR A 83 -7.96 10.65 5.12
CA THR A 83 -8.65 10.02 6.25
C THR A 83 -9.24 8.66 5.88
N PRO A 84 -9.24 7.70 6.83
CA PRO A 84 -9.89 6.42 6.61
C PRO A 84 -11.42 6.61 6.56
N ARG A 85 -12.08 5.98 5.58
CA ARG A 85 -13.52 6.16 5.32
C ARG A 85 -14.44 5.21 6.09
N VAL A 86 -13.90 4.24 6.82
CA VAL A 86 -14.68 3.20 7.50
C VAL A 86 -14.70 3.46 8.99
N ALA A 87 -15.90 3.46 9.59
CA ALA A 87 -16.16 3.87 10.97
C ALA A 87 -15.25 3.24 12.06
N PRO A 88 -14.87 1.95 12.01
CA PRO A 88 -13.95 1.36 13.00
C PRO A 88 -12.57 1.99 13.04
N PHE A 89 -12.09 2.56 11.93
CA PHE A 89 -10.79 3.21 11.86
C PHE A 89 -10.84 4.68 12.31
N LEU A 90 -12.05 5.23 12.54
CA LEU A 90 -12.26 6.56 13.09
C LEU A 90 -12.52 6.44 14.58
N SER A 91 -11.48 6.70 15.38
CA SER A 91 -11.64 6.75 16.83
C SER A 91 -12.54 7.92 17.26
N LYS A 92 -13.15 7.85 18.45
CA LYS A 92 -14.04 8.92 18.96
C LYS A 92 -13.35 10.29 19.05
N ASN A 93 -12.03 10.29 19.23
CA ASN A 93 -11.20 11.48 19.34
C ASN A 93 -10.28 11.65 18.12
N ASP A 94 -10.70 11.14 16.96
CA ASP A 94 -9.91 11.29 15.75
C ASP A 94 -9.74 12.78 15.39
N PRO A 95 -8.52 13.22 15.00
CA PRO A 95 -8.29 14.60 14.56
C PRO A 95 -9.26 15.08 13.48
N PHE A 96 -9.71 14.19 12.59
CA PHE A 96 -10.70 14.51 11.57
C PHE A 96 -12.06 14.87 12.18
N VAL A 97 -12.55 14.06 13.12
CA VAL A 97 -13.85 14.30 13.77
C VAL A 97 -13.79 15.58 14.59
N MET A 98 -12.66 15.86 15.24
CA MET A 98 -12.45 17.12 15.97
C MET A 98 -12.39 18.33 15.03
N ALA A 99 -11.71 18.21 13.88
CA ALA A 99 -11.66 19.26 12.87
C ALA A 99 -13.06 19.56 12.30
N LEU A 100 -13.84 18.53 11.98
CA LEU A 100 -15.21 18.68 11.52
C LEU A 100 -16.11 19.32 12.58
N LYS A 101 -15.99 18.89 13.84
CA LYS A 101 -16.74 19.49 14.95
C LYS A 101 -16.41 20.97 15.08
N LYS A 102 -15.12 21.32 15.04
CA LYS A 102 -14.67 22.72 15.14
C LYS A 102 -15.25 23.55 14.01
N GLU A 103 -15.13 23.09 12.77
CA GLU A 103 -15.63 23.83 11.60
C GLU A 103 -17.13 24.06 11.68
N LEU A 104 -17.89 23.04 12.06
CA LEU A 104 -19.33 23.17 12.26
C LEU A 104 -19.65 24.14 13.40
N THR A 105 -18.87 24.15 14.48
CA THR A 105 -19.08 25.07 15.62
C THR A 105 -18.81 26.53 15.22
N ASP A 106 -17.85 26.75 14.32
CA ASP A 106 -17.53 28.09 13.83
C ASP A 106 -18.63 28.64 12.88
N HIS A 107 -19.44 27.75 12.27
CA HIS A 107 -20.48 28.10 11.29
C HIS A 107 -21.93 27.84 11.74
N THR A 108 -22.15 27.23 12.91
CA THR A 108 -23.49 26.90 13.44
C THR A 108 -23.54 27.08 14.96
N ASP A 109 -24.73 27.35 15.53
CA ASP A 109 -24.87 27.68 16.96
C ASP A 109 -24.61 26.50 17.90
N GLU A 110 -25.13 25.30 17.60
CA GLU A 110 -25.03 24.13 18.48
C GLU A 110 -24.66 22.86 17.70
N VAL A 111 -23.54 22.24 18.08
CA VAL A 111 -23.03 21.01 17.45
C VAL A 111 -22.88 19.90 18.48
N ILE A 112 -23.74 18.90 18.38
CA ILE A 112 -23.72 17.70 19.23
C ILE A 112 -23.14 16.52 18.43
N VAL A 113 -22.02 15.98 18.89
CA VAL A 113 -21.42 14.78 18.28
C VAL A 113 -22.05 13.54 18.91
N GLN A 114 -22.70 12.73 18.07
CA GLN A 114 -23.26 11.44 18.47
C GLN A 114 -22.52 10.33 17.72
N THR A 115 -22.07 9.32 18.46
CA THR A 115 -21.41 8.14 17.88
C THR A 115 -22.35 6.96 17.99
N GLU A 116 -22.92 6.54 16.86
CA GLU A 116 -23.73 5.33 16.79
C GLU A 116 -22.84 4.11 16.51
N VAL A 117 -23.02 3.07 17.31
CA VAL A 117 -22.37 1.78 17.08
C VAL A 117 -23.31 0.95 16.21
N LEU A 118 -22.88 0.66 14.99
CA LEU A 118 -23.56 -0.29 14.10
C LEU A 118 -23.34 -1.71 14.64
N ASP A 119 -24.12 -2.10 15.64
CA ASP A 119 -24.02 -3.43 16.25
C ASP A 119 -24.70 -4.52 15.39
N GLY A 120 -24.08 -5.69 15.28
CA GLY A 120 -24.74 -6.93 14.83
C GLY A 120 -24.82 -7.24 13.33
N MET A 121 -24.45 -6.36 12.40
CA MET A 121 -24.59 -6.64 10.94
C MET A 121 -23.27 -6.86 10.20
N PHE A 122 -22.16 -6.29 10.68
CA PHE A 122 -20.87 -6.33 9.99
C PHE A 122 -19.73 -6.66 10.95
N THR A 123 -18.89 -7.63 10.59
CA THR A 123 -17.62 -7.88 11.26
C THR A 123 -16.52 -7.15 10.51
N PHE A 124 -15.97 -6.11 11.13
CA PHE A 124 -14.86 -5.36 10.54
C PHE A 124 -13.53 -6.04 10.86
N TYR A 125 -12.69 -6.21 9.85
CA TYR A 125 -11.32 -6.67 10.03
C TYR A 125 -10.47 -5.49 10.53
N ASP A 126 -9.79 -5.69 11.65
CA ASP A 126 -8.81 -4.72 12.16
C ASP A 126 -7.53 -4.74 11.30
N SER A 127 -6.64 -3.76 11.49
CA SER A 127 -5.39 -3.60 10.77
C SER A 127 -4.56 -4.89 10.80
N THR A 128 -4.50 -5.59 9.67
CA THR A 128 -3.74 -6.84 9.54
C THR A 128 -2.24 -6.54 9.53
N LYS A 129 -1.56 -6.76 10.65
CA LYS A 129 -0.10 -6.79 10.70
C LYS A 129 0.39 -8.11 10.12
N ALA A 130 0.86 -8.10 8.88
CA ALA A 130 1.49 -9.26 8.25
C ALA A 130 3.02 -9.10 8.26
N ILE A 131 3.73 -10.13 8.71
CA ILE A 131 5.19 -10.19 8.60
C ILE A 131 5.53 -10.82 7.26
N LEU A 132 6.11 -10.04 6.35
CA LEU A 132 6.56 -10.52 5.05
C LEU A 132 8.02 -10.99 5.17
N ASN A 133 8.20 -12.30 5.28
CA ASN A 133 9.53 -12.92 5.25
C ASN A 133 9.98 -13.15 3.80
N VAL A 134 10.97 -12.39 3.33
CA VAL A 134 11.59 -12.60 2.01
C VAL A 134 12.82 -13.48 2.16
N TYR A 135 12.81 -14.66 1.52
CA TYR A 135 13.97 -15.54 1.42
C TYR A 135 14.43 -15.64 -0.04
N GLN A 136 15.75 -15.63 -0.27
CA GLN A 136 16.33 -15.86 -1.59
C GLN A 136 16.43 -17.37 -1.87
N VAL A 137 15.65 -17.88 -2.82
CA VAL A 137 15.45 -19.33 -3.04
C VAL A 137 16.55 -20.01 -3.85
N ALA A 138 17.36 -19.26 -4.61
CA ALA A 138 18.50 -19.82 -5.35
C ALA A 138 19.68 -18.85 -5.30
N SER A 139 20.65 -19.14 -4.44
CA SER A 139 21.90 -18.39 -4.43
C SER A 139 22.90 -19.07 -5.37
N VAL A 140 23.24 -18.40 -6.47
CA VAL A 140 24.30 -18.84 -7.40
C VAL A 140 25.63 -19.01 -6.66
N THR A 141 25.83 -18.26 -5.58
CA THR A 141 26.99 -18.37 -4.69
C THR A 141 27.09 -19.73 -3.99
N PHE A 142 25.97 -20.36 -3.63
CA PHE A 142 25.99 -21.67 -2.99
C PHE A 142 26.46 -22.76 -3.97
N ASP A 143 25.96 -22.73 -5.20
CA ASP A 143 26.35 -23.70 -6.23
C ASP A 143 27.83 -23.55 -6.61
N LEU A 144 28.32 -22.32 -6.80
CA LEU A 144 29.74 -22.07 -7.06
C LEU A 144 30.66 -22.49 -5.89
N LEU A 145 30.22 -22.27 -4.64
CA LEU A 145 30.97 -22.71 -3.46
C LEU A 145 30.98 -24.24 -3.38
N LEU A 146 29.84 -24.88 -3.59
CA LEU A 146 29.72 -26.34 -3.59
C LEU A 146 30.58 -26.96 -4.70
N LEU A 147 30.55 -26.40 -5.91
CA LEU A 147 31.41 -26.81 -7.02
C LEU A 147 32.89 -26.68 -6.67
N LEU A 148 33.30 -25.57 -6.05
CA LEU A 148 34.69 -25.34 -5.63
C LEU A 148 35.14 -26.35 -4.57
N VAL A 149 34.30 -26.63 -3.58
CA VAL A 149 34.60 -27.61 -2.52
C VAL A 149 34.72 -29.02 -3.12
N LEU A 150 33.77 -29.43 -3.95
CA LEU A 150 33.82 -30.74 -4.62
C LEU A 150 35.04 -30.86 -5.54
N GLY A 151 35.30 -29.82 -6.35
CA GLY A 151 36.42 -29.78 -7.29
C GLY A 151 37.77 -29.89 -6.58
N SER A 152 37.98 -29.09 -5.52
CA SER A 152 39.22 -29.13 -4.73
C SER A 152 39.44 -30.49 -4.06
N TYR A 153 38.38 -31.13 -3.54
CA TYR A 153 38.45 -32.46 -2.94
C TYR A 153 38.95 -33.52 -3.95
N LEU A 154 38.36 -33.56 -5.15
CA LEU A 154 38.78 -34.52 -6.18
C LEU A 154 40.24 -34.29 -6.61
N ILE A 155 40.68 -33.03 -6.73
CA ILE A 155 42.06 -32.71 -7.10
C ILE A 155 43.06 -33.22 -6.05
N VAL A 156 42.77 -33.03 -4.76
CA VAL A 156 43.62 -33.52 -3.66
C VAL A 156 43.66 -35.04 -3.64
N LEU A 157 42.50 -35.69 -3.76
CA LEU A 157 42.39 -37.15 -3.78
C LEU A 157 43.17 -37.75 -4.97
N PHE A 158 43.02 -37.17 -6.16
CA PHE A 158 43.75 -37.60 -7.34
C PHE A 158 45.26 -37.41 -7.19
N SER A 159 45.69 -36.26 -6.67
CA SER A 159 47.11 -35.99 -6.42
C SER A 159 47.70 -36.99 -5.42
N PHE A 160 46.99 -37.29 -4.33
CA PHE A 160 47.38 -38.29 -3.35
C PHE A 160 47.52 -39.68 -3.98
N LEU A 161 46.54 -40.11 -4.77
CA LEU A 161 46.55 -41.42 -5.44
C LEU A 161 47.70 -41.53 -6.45
N VAL A 162 47.97 -40.47 -7.22
CA VAL A 162 49.09 -40.43 -8.17
C VAL A 162 50.43 -40.48 -7.43
N ILE A 163 50.57 -39.76 -6.31
CA ILE A 163 51.80 -39.81 -5.49
C ILE A 163 52.00 -41.21 -4.89
N VAL A 164 50.96 -41.87 -4.40
CA VAL A 164 51.08 -43.24 -3.85
C VAL A 164 51.44 -44.25 -4.93
N THR A 165 50.80 -44.17 -6.11
CA THR A 165 51.01 -45.13 -7.20
C THR A 165 52.31 -44.88 -7.99
N ARG A 166 52.70 -43.62 -8.24
CA ARG A 166 53.95 -43.26 -8.94
C ARG A 166 55.13 -43.00 -8.01
N GLY A 167 54.92 -42.64 -6.75
CA GLY A 167 55.97 -42.50 -5.74
C GLY A 167 56.64 -43.82 -5.37
N LEU A 168 55.95 -44.96 -5.58
CA LEU A 168 56.57 -46.29 -5.57
C LEU A 168 57.66 -46.46 -6.65
N ASN A 169 57.61 -45.70 -7.76
CA ASN A 169 58.68 -45.72 -8.77
C ASN A 169 59.93 -44.94 -8.35
N LEU A 170 59.86 -44.01 -7.39
CA LEU A 170 61.06 -43.34 -6.85
C LEU A 170 61.91 -44.25 -5.97
N ILE A 171 61.31 -45.30 -5.39
CA ILE A 171 62.06 -46.37 -4.68
C ILE A 171 62.91 -47.19 -5.66
N SER A 172 62.53 -47.25 -6.94
CA SER A 172 63.35 -47.89 -7.97
C SER A 172 64.57 -47.04 -8.39
N LEU A 173 64.52 -45.72 -8.19
CA LEU A 173 65.65 -44.80 -8.43
C LEU A 173 66.72 -44.89 -7.32
N PHE A 174 66.34 -45.31 -6.12
CA PHE A 174 67.27 -45.49 -4.99
C PHE A 174 67.89 -46.91 -4.91
N ARG A 175 67.53 -47.81 -5.83
CA ARG A 175 68.14 -49.15 -5.93
C ARG A 175 69.43 -49.07 -6.76
N ARG A 176 70.56 -48.90 -6.05
CA ARG A 176 71.95 -49.03 -6.54
C ARG A 176 72.08 -50.12 -7.63
N PRO A 177 72.69 -49.86 -8.81
CA PRO A 177 73.00 -50.93 -9.75
C PRO A 177 74.01 -51.89 -9.11
N SER A 178 73.69 -53.19 -9.14
CA SER A 178 74.51 -54.26 -8.58
C SER A 178 75.87 -54.33 -9.27
N SER A 179 76.94 -54.28 -8.47
CA SER A 179 78.34 -54.44 -8.89
C SER A 179 78.54 -55.77 -9.61
N ARG A 180 78.79 -55.73 -10.92
CA ARG A 180 79.12 -56.89 -11.74
C ARG A 180 80.60 -57.22 -11.52
N LYS A 181 80.88 -58.25 -10.70
CA LYS A 181 82.25 -58.80 -10.57
C LYS A 181 82.69 -59.43 -11.90
N ILE A 182 83.73 -58.88 -12.51
CA ILE A 182 84.48 -59.50 -13.60
C ILE A 182 85.43 -60.51 -12.96
N LYS A 183 85.30 -61.79 -13.32
CA LYS A 183 86.27 -62.84 -12.97
C LYS A 183 87.51 -62.66 -13.84
N THR A 184 88.66 -62.60 -13.19
CA THR A 184 90.01 -62.68 -13.75
C THR A 184 90.23 -64.03 -14.45
N ALA A 185 90.98 -63.99 -15.57
CA ALA A 185 91.69 -65.14 -16.11
C ALA A 185 92.99 -65.36 -15.32
#